data_AF-A0A440ZIU9-F1
#
_entry.id   AF-A0A440ZIU9-F1
#
_cell.length_a   1.000
_cell.length_b   1.000
_cell.length_c   1.000
_cell.angle_alpha   90.00
_cell.angle_beta   90.00
_cell.angle_gamma   90.00
#
_symmetry.space_group_name_H-M   'P 1'
#
loop_
_entity.id
_entity.type
_entity.pdbx_description
1 polymer ?
#
loop_
_entity_poly.entity_id
_entity_poly.type
_entity_poly.pdbx_seq_one_letter_code
_entity_poly.pdbx_strand_id
1 'polypeptide(L)' 'MTDTAFSFIPRAARSSKPRKTGLTEIRGPYYSAYGPRHLADILEIMGNWIDGIKFAGGSFALMPPEA' A
#
# COMPACT_ATOMS: atom_id res chain seq x y z
N MET A 1 7.73 23.40 -3.34
CA MET A 1 7.95 22.24 -2.44
C MET A 1 7.32 22.61 -1.11
N THR A 2 6.37 21.82 -0.62
CA THR A 2 5.76 22.05 0.70
C THR A 2 6.82 21.88 1.78
N ASP A 3 7.00 22.90 2.62
CA ASP A 3 7.94 22.87 3.74
C ASP A 3 7.41 21.87 4.78
N THR A 4 8.19 20.83 5.08
CA THR A 4 7.81 19.77 6.03
C THR A 4 8.80 19.77 7.19
N ALA A 5 8.38 19.30 8.37
CA ALA A 5 9.12 19.42 9.63
C ALA A 5 10.57 18.85 9.64
N PHE A 6 10.99 18.15 8.59
CA PHE A 6 12.33 17.59 8.42
C PHE A 6 12.84 17.76 6.99
N SER A 7 12.75 18.98 6.44
CA SER A 7 13.13 19.29 5.06
C SER A 7 14.61 19.01 4.70
N PHE A 8 15.48 18.83 5.69
CA PHE A 8 16.88 18.42 5.51
C PHE A 8 17.08 16.95 5.16
N ILE A 9 16.07 16.08 5.38
CA ILE A 9 16.16 14.66 5.03
C ILE A 9 15.93 14.53 3.51
N PRO A 10 16.87 13.95 2.74
CA PRO A 10 16.67 13.71 1.31
C PRO A 10 15.43 12.84 1.07
N ARG A 11 14.50 13.34 0.26
CA ARG A 11 13.29 12.60 -0.11
C ARG A 11 13.30 12.34 -1.60
N ALA A 12 13.01 11.10 -1.98
CA ALA A 12 12.72 10.80 -3.37
C ALA A 12 11.48 11.61 -3.80
N ALA A 13 11.64 12.46 -4.81
CA ALA A 13 10.52 13.15 -5.42
C ALA A 13 9.58 12.10 -6.02
N ARG A 14 8.30 12.15 -5.64
CA ARG A 14 7.26 11.28 -6.19
C ARG A 14 6.11 12.16 -6.64
N SER A 15 5.53 11.84 -7.79
CA SER A 15 4.30 12.48 -8.24
C SER A 15 3.15 12.17 -7.28
N SER A 16 2.12 13.01 -7.32
CA SER A 16 0.84 12.68 -6.70
C SER A 16 0.22 11.46 -7.40
N LYS A 17 -0.71 10.80 -6.71
CA LYS A 17 -1.56 9.80 -7.33
C LYS A 17 -2.53 10.46 -8.34
N PRO A 18 -2.94 9.78 -9.42
CA PRO A 18 -2.46 8.46 -9.86
C PRO A 18 -1.06 8.55 -10.47
N ARG A 19 -0.16 7.67 -10.04
CA ARG A 19 1.23 7.66 -10.50
C ARG A 19 1.34 6.85 -11.79
N LYS A 20 2.23 7.26 -12.69
CA LYS A 20 2.58 6.52 -13.92
C LYS A 20 3.97 5.88 -13.87
N THR A 21 4.84 6.35 -12.97
CA THR A 21 6.20 5.87 -12.75
C THR A 21 6.50 5.89 -11.25
N GLY A 22 7.51 5.12 -10.81
CA GLY A 22 7.86 5.02 -9.39
C GLY A 22 6.71 4.45 -8.55
N LEU A 23 6.04 3.43 -9.08
CA LEU A 23 4.92 2.75 -8.42
C LEU A 23 5.42 1.93 -7.23
N THR A 24 4.63 1.91 -6.16
CA THR A 24 4.86 1.02 -5.03
C THR A 24 3.72 0.02 -4.94
N GLU A 25 4.03 -1.26 -5.08
CA GLU A 25 3.10 -2.34 -4.80
C GLU A 25 3.45 -3.02 -3.48
N ILE A 26 2.44 -3.30 -2.67
CA ILE A 26 2.58 -4.12 -1.48
C ILE A 26 2.01 -5.52 -1.71
N ARG A 27 2.59 -6.49 -1.02
CA ARG A 27 2.03 -7.85 -0.99
C ARG A 27 0.96 -7.90 0.09
N GLY A 28 -0.23 -8.31 -0.31
CA GLY A 28 -1.28 -8.73 0.59
C GLY A 28 -0.90 -10.06 1.27
N PRO A 29 -1.88 -10.77 1.84
CA PRO A 29 -1.63 -11.99 2.61
C PRO A 29 -0.82 -13.01 1.81
N TYR A 30 0.19 -13.59 2.46
CA TYR A 30 1.11 -14.57 1.89
C TYR A 30 1.42 -15.64 2.95
N TYR A 31 0.75 -16.79 2.85
CA TYR A 31 0.72 -17.85 3.88
C TYR A 31 0.18 -17.41 5.27
N SER A 32 -0.30 -16.18 5.39
CA SER A 32 -1.04 -15.63 6.53
C SER A 32 -2.40 -15.14 6.05
N ALA A 33 -3.43 -15.20 6.91
CA ALA A 33 -4.75 -14.63 6.62
C ALA A 33 -4.83 -13.20 7.15
N TYR A 34 -5.19 -12.24 6.29
CA TYR A 34 -5.51 -10.87 6.69
C TYR A 34 -7.00 -10.63 6.55
N GLY A 35 -7.60 -10.09 7.60
CA GLY A 35 -8.97 -9.60 7.53
C GLY A 35 -9.04 -8.16 6.99
N PRO A 36 -10.25 -7.69 6.62
CA PRO A 36 -10.45 -6.33 6.11
C PRO A 36 -9.91 -5.23 7.02
N ARG A 37 -9.99 -5.40 8.36
CA ARG A 37 -9.49 -4.42 9.34
C ARG A 37 -7.99 -4.17 9.21
N HIS A 38 -7.20 -5.23 9.04
CA HIS A 38 -5.75 -5.10 8.88
C HIS A 38 -5.40 -4.33 7.61
N LEU A 39 -6.11 -4.61 6.51
CA LEU A 39 -5.89 -3.89 5.26
C LEU A 39 -6.32 -2.42 5.38
N ALA A 40 -7.43 -2.14 6.07
CA ALA A 40 -7.88 -0.79 6.34
C ALA A 40 -6.82 0.02 7.12
N ASP A 41 -6.28 -0.53 8.21
CA ASP A 41 -5.24 0.14 9.02
C ASP A 41 -4.00 0.49 8.17
N ILE A 42 -3.55 -0.43 7.32
CA ILE A 42 -2.43 -0.18 6.41
C ILE A 42 -2.75 0.97 5.45
N LEU A 43 -3.94 0.96 4.84
CA LEU A 43 -4.32 1.95 3.84
C LEU A 43 -4.61 3.32 4.45
N GLU A 44 -5.08 3.38 5.68
CA GLU A 44 -5.26 4.63 6.41
C GLU A 44 -3.92 5.33 6.67
N ILE A 45 -2.92 4.57 7.13
CA ILE A 45 -1.62 5.14 7.54
C ILE A 45 -0.70 5.36 6.33
N MET A 46 -0.67 4.39 5.41
CA MET A 46 0.33 4.31 4.34
C MET A 46 -0.27 4.46 2.94
N GLY A 47 -1.59 4.62 2.82
CA GLY A 47 -2.30 4.59 1.54
C GLY A 47 -1.76 5.57 0.51
N ASN A 48 -1.33 6.78 0.90
CA ASN A 48 -0.75 7.76 -0.05
C ASN A 48 0.51 7.25 -0.78
N TRP A 49 1.21 6.28 -0.20
CA TRP A 49 2.46 5.71 -0.72
C TRP A 49 2.28 4.37 -1.45
N ILE A 50 1.09 3.75 -1.37
CA ILE A 50 0.78 2.44 -1.97
C ILE A 50 -0.01 2.65 -3.26
N ASP A 51 0.49 2.22 -4.40
CA ASP A 51 -0.18 2.36 -5.71
C ASP A 51 -0.92 1.08 -6.14
N GLY A 52 -0.52 -0.08 -5.60
CA GLY A 52 -1.16 -1.37 -5.88
C GLY A 52 -1.01 -2.38 -4.74
N ILE A 53 -1.90 -3.37 -4.73
CA ILE A 53 -1.90 -4.48 -3.77
C ILE A 53 -1.96 -5.79 -4.56
N LYS A 54 -1.06 -6.71 -4.23
CA LYS A 54 -1.03 -8.05 -4.83
C LYS A 54 -1.40 -9.11 -3.80
N PHE A 55 -2.50 -9.84 -4.04
CA PHE A 55 -2.78 -11.08 -3.32
C PHE A 55 -1.77 -12.16 -3.73
N ALA A 56 -0.88 -12.54 -2.83
CA ALA A 56 0.27 -13.36 -3.15
C ALA A 56 0.01 -14.85 -2.85
N GLY A 57 0.64 -15.75 -3.62
CA GLY A 57 0.66 -17.19 -3.31
C GLY A 57 -0.70 -17.88 -3.36
N GLY A 58 -1.69 -17.33 -4.08
CA GLY A 58 -3.04 -17.89 -4.14
C GLY A 58 -3.90 -17.59 -2.92
N SER A 59 -3.50 -16.67 -2.03
CA SER A 59 -4.23 -16.36 -0.79
C SER A 59 -5.68 -15.90 -1.01
N PHE A 60 -5.98 -15.32 -2.17
CA PHE A 60 -7.35 -14.97 -2.57
C PHE A 60 -8.28 -16.19 -2.63
N ALA A 61 -7.78 -17.39 -2.88
CA ALA A 61 -8.59 -18.61 -2.93
C ALA A 61 -9.09 -19.06 -1.54
N LEU A 62 -8.53 -18.50 -0.46
CA LEU A 62 -8.94 -18.76 0.91
C LEU A 62 -9.90 -17.69 1.46
N MET A 63 -10.13 -16.62 0.70
CA MET A 63 -11.02 -15.54 1.11
C MET A 63 -12.48 -15.89 0.75
N PRO A 64 -13.47 -15.54 1.60
CA PRO A 64 -14.87 -15.70 1.25
C PRO A 64 -15.22 -14.82 0.04
N PRO A 65 -16.09 -15.27 -0.88
CA PRO A 65 -16.52 -14.47 -2.03
C PRO A 65 -17.21 -13.15 -1.64
N GLU A 66 -17.82 -13.10 -0.45
CA GLU A 66 -18.59 -11.95 0.04
C GLU A 66 -17.78 -11.00 0.94
N ALA A 67 -16.47 -11.25 1.10
CA ALA A 67 -15.58 -10.48 1.97
C ALA A 67 -15.24 -9.08 1.43
#